data_AF-A0A7M4F3S7-F1
#
_entry.id   AF-A0A7M4F3S7-F1
#
_cell.length_a   1.000
_cell.length_b   1.000
_cell.length_c   1.000
_cell.angle_alpha   90.00
_cell.angle_beta   90.00
_cell.angle_gamma   90.00
#
_symmetry.space_group_name_H-M   'P 1'
#
loop_
_entity.id
_entity.type
_entity.pdbx_description
1 polymer ?
#
loop_
_entity_poly.entity_id
_entity_poly.type
_entity_poly.pdbx_seq_one_letter_code
_entity_poly.pdbx_strand_id
1 'polypeptide(L)'
;IQAPLEARTGAPARDSRKEILHRLDINPETYHQAFRAWKQWETKEPQALLQQLANLASKWLRPLESSKREICDKILLEQFLYDLDEETQWWVCCHRPGSSTEALQLPLNILRRPSAMRQC
;
A
#
# COMPACT_ATOMS: atom_id res chain seq x y z
N ILE A 1 -53.43 22.65 16.83
CA ILE A 1 -53.35 21.19 17.11
C ILE A 1 -51.98 20.72 16.65
N GLN A 2 -51.27 20.08 17.58
CA GLN A 2 -49.98 19.40 17.49
C GLN A 2 -49.63 18.78 16.12
N ALA A 3 -48.34 18.82 15.78
CA ALA A 3 -47.69 17.89 14.84
C ALA A 3 -47.73 16.45 15.37
N PRO A 4 -47.37 15.45 14.55
CA PRO A 4 -46.08 14.84 14.85
C PRO A 4 -45.18 14.57 13.63
N LEU A 5 -43.91 14.86 13.89
CA LEU A 5 -42.67 14.27 13.41
C LEU A 5 -42.81 12.83 12.86
N GLU A 6 -42.56 12.65 11.56
CA GLU A 6 -42.20 11.34 11.01
C GLU A 6 -40.74 11.37 10.54
N ALA A 7 -40.04 10.32 10.94
CA ALA A 7 -38.60 10.24 11.05
C ALA A 7 -37.89 10.39 9.71
N ARG A 8 -36.88 11.29 9.68
CA ARG A 8 -35.79 11.16 8.71
C ARG A 8 -35.00 9.92 9.12
N THR A 9 -35.30 8.79 8.49
CA THR A 9 -34.53 7.55 8.62
C THR A 9 -33.10 7.84 8.16
N GLY A 10 -32.21 8.14 9.11
CA GLY A 10 -30.79 8.17 8.90
C GLY A 10 -30.30 6.75 8.61
N ALA A 11 -30.21 6.39 7.34
CA ALA A 11 -29.47 5.22 6.89
C ALA A 11 -27.95 5.52 6.89
N PRO A 12 -27.09 4.51 7.11
CA PRO A 12 -25.82 4.69 7.79
C PRO A 12 -24.73 5.28 6.90
N ALA A 13 -24.17 6.42 7.32
CA ALA A 13 -22.95 7.00 6.77
C ALA A 13 -21.69 6.20 7.19
N ARG A 14 -21.63 4.91 6.82
CA ARG A 14 -20.52 4.03 7.21
C ARG A 14 -19.66 3.49 6.08
N ASP A 15 -20.03 3.69 4.82
CA ASP A 15 -19.26 3.12 3.69
C ASP A 15 -18.57 4.15 2.79
N SER A 16 -18.96 5.43 2.90
CA SER A 16 -18.48 6.46 1.96
C SER A 16 -17.01 6.79 2.12
N ARG A 17 -16.42 6.69 3.33
CA ARG A 17 -15.01 7.06 3.53
C ARG A 17 -14.06 6.07 2.86
N LYS A 18 -14.34 4.76 2.94
CA LYS A 18 -13.52 3.71 2.32
C LYS A 18 -13.62 3.77 0.81
N GLU A 19 -14.84 3.96 0.30
CA GLU A 19 -15.13 4.15 -1.12
C GLU A 19 -14.46 5.43 -1.67
N ILE A 20 -14.51 6.55 -0.94
CA ILE A 20 -13.82 7.79 -1.32
C ILE A 20 -12.29 7.60 -1.31
N LEU A 21 -11.73 6.91 -0.32
CA LEU A 21 -10.28 6.62 -0.26
C LEU A 21 -9.84 5.76 -1.45
N HIS A 22 -10.67 4.79 -1.83
CA HIS A 22 -10.44 3.92 -2.99
C HIS A 22 -10.55 4.70 -4.32
N ARG A 23 -11.53 5.62 -4.43
CA ARG A 23 -11.71 6.48 -5.63
C ARG A 23 -10.66 7.60 -5.76
N LEU A 24 -9.98 7.95 -4.67
CA LEU A 24 -8.88 8.93 -4.64
C LEU A 24 -7.50 8.29 -4.87
N ASP A 25 -7.43 6.99 -5.15
CA ASP A 25 -6.18 6.25 -5.40
C ASP A 25 -5.13 6.43 -4.28
N ILE A 26 -5.59 6.54 -3.02
CA ILE A 26 -4.71 6.59 -1.86
C ILE A 26 -4.22 5.17 -1.56
N ASN A 27 -3.34 4.69 -2.43
CA ASN A 27 -2.68 3.40 -2.31
C ASN A 27 -1.47 3.52 -1.36
N PRO A 28 -1.34 2.68 -0.32
CA PRO A 28 -0.14 2.61 0.51
C PRO A 28 1.18 2.51 -0.28
N GLU A 29 1.13 1.88 -1.45
CA GLU A 29 2.25 1.76 -2.38
C GLU A 29 2.75 3.12 -2.92
N THR A 30 1.85 4.07 -3.15
CA THR A 30 2.23 5.43 -3.60
C THR A 30 3.07 6.14 -2.53
N TYR A 31 2.72 5.96 -1.26
CA TYR A 31 3.50 6.52 -0.14
C TYR A 31 4.82 5.79 0.09
N HIS A 32 4.86 4.49 -0.17
CA HIS A 32 6.08 3.70 -0.14
C HIS A 32 7.10 4.21 -1.17
N GLN A 33 6.67 4.37 -2.42
CA GLN A 33 7.50 4.91 -3.49
C GLN A 33 8.00 6.33 -3.17
N ALA A 34 7.12 7.20 -2.67
CA ALA A 34 7.51 8.54 -2.23
C ALA A 34 8.53 8.52 -1.07
N PHE A 35 8.36 7.61 -0.11
CA PHE A 35 9.28 7.45 1.02
C PHE A 35 10.71 7.09 0.56
N ARG A 36 10.83 6.22 -0.46
CA ARG A 36 12.13 5.79 -1.00
C ARG A 36 12.71 6.77 -2.02
N ALA A 37 11.87 7.36 -2.86
CA ALA A 37 12.28 8.39 -3.79
C ALA A 37 12.78 9.66 -3.09
N TRP A 38 12.38 9.89 -1.82
CA TRP A 38 12.76 11.10 -1.08
C TRP A 38 14.28 11.32 -0.96
N LYS A 39 15.10 10.27 -1.03
CA LYS A 39 16.57 10.41 -1.09
C LYS A 39 17.05 11.20 -2.31
N GLN A 40 16.27 11.21 -3.39
CA GLN A 40 16.55 11.97 -4.62
C GLN A 40 16.09 13.43 -4.53
N TRP A 41 15.34 13.79 -3.49
CA TRP A 41 14.89 15.17 -3.25
C TRP A 41 15.92 15.86 -2.37
N GLU A 42 16.66 16.81 -2.94
CA GLU A 42 17.64 17.65 -2.21
C GLU A 42 16.94 18.62 -1.25
N THR A 43 16.36 18.12 -0.15
CA THR A 43 15.90 19.00 0.93
C THR A 43 17.11 19.49 1.71
N LYS A 44 17.33 20.81 1.72
CA LYS A 44 18.44 21.46 2.45
C LYS A 44 18.27 21.49 3.97
N GLU A 45 17.12 21.04 4.50
CA GLU A 45 16.78 21.15 5.92
C GLU A 45 16.47 19.77 6.56
N PRO A 46 17.32 19.28 7.48
CA PRO A 46 17.19 17.93 8.05
C PRO A 46 15.93 17.66 8.87
N GLN A 47 15.38 18.67 9.57
CA GLN A 47 14.19 18.49 10.39
C GLN A 47 12.94 18.35 9.52
N ALA A 48 12.78 19.20 8.49
CA ALA A 48 11.75 19.02 7.47
C ALA A 48 11.85 17.65 6.78
N LEU A 49 13.05 17.20 6.43
CA LEU A 49 13.28 15.87 5.86
C LEU A 49 12.73 14.75 6.77
N LEU A 50 13.11 14.75 8.05
CA LEU A 50 12.66 13.75 9.01
C LEU A 50 11.13 13.77 9.18
N GLN A 51 10.53 14.96 9.24
CA GLN A 51 9.08 15.10 9.36
C GLN A 51 8.34 14.53 8.14
N GLN A 52 8.84 14.79 6.92
CA GLN A 52 8.24 14.24 5.70
C GLN A 52 8.39 12.72 5.64
N LEU A 53 9.56 12.19 5.95
CA LEU A 53 9.79 10.73 6.02
C LEU A 53 8.86 10.07 7.04
N ALA A 54 8.68 10.65 8.23
CA ALA A 54 7.77 10.12 9.25
C ALA A 54 6.30 10.12 8.79
N ASN A 55 5.88 11.17 8.07
CA ASN A 55 4.53 11.26 7.51
C ASN A 55 4.29 10.19 6.44
N LEU A 56 5.25 10.01 5.54
CA LEU A 56 5.17 8.99 4.48
C LEU A 56 5.18 7.58 5.06
N ALA A 57 6.09 7.30 6.00
CA ALA A 57 6.14 6.02 6.70
C ALA A 57 4.84 5.70 7.44
N SER A 58 4.22 6.68 8.12
CA SER A 58 2.93 6.48 8.78
C SER A 58 1.80 6.17 7.81
N LYS A 59 1.79 6.81 6.62
CA LYS A 59 0.75 6.56 5.60
C LYS A 59 0.96 5.24 4.85
N TRP A 60 2.21 4.82 4.67
CA TRP A 60 2.57 3.54 4.08
C TRP A 60 2.30 2.38 5.03
N LEU A 61 2.86 2.42 6.25
CA LEU A 61 2.81 1.32 7.22
C LEU A 61 1.54 1.30 8.06
N ARG A 62 0.82 2.42 8.15
CA ARG A 62 -0.44 2.59 8.91
C ARG A 62 -0.40 1.93 10.30
N PRO A 63 0.57 2.30 11.17
CA PRO A 63 0.83 1.59 12.41
C PRO A 63 -0.32 1.58 13.43
N LEU A 64 -1.30 2.46 13.28
CA LEU A 64 -2.53 2.47 14.09
C LEU A 64 -3.56 1.42 13.65
N GLU A 65 -3.49 0.99 12.39
CA GLU A 65 -4.45 0.08 11.76
C GLU A 65 -3.82 -1.28 11.43
N SER A 66 -2.49 -1.38 11.50
CA SER A 66 -1.71 -2.59 11.20
C SER A 66 -1.05 -3.14 12.46
N SER A 67 -1.13 -4.44 12.63
CA SER A 67 -0.40 -5.18 13.65
C SER A 67 1.10 -5.14 13.40
N LYS A 68 1.89 -5.39 14.46
CA LYS A 68 3.36 -5.52 14.35
C LYS A 68 3.76 -6.52 13.25
N ARG A 69 3.04 -7.63 13.10
CA ARG A 69 3.32 -8.64 12.07
C ARG A 69 3.10 -8.11 10.66
N GLU A 70 2.01 -7.38 10.43
CA GLU A 70 1.71 -6.78 9.13
C GLU A 70 2.72 -5.69 8.76
N ILE A 71 3.16 -4.89 9.74
CA ILE A 71 4.23 -3.90 9.53
C ILE A 71 5.54 -4.60 9.14
N CYS A 72 5.93 -5.65 9.88
CA CYS A 72 7.12 -6.44 9.56
C CYS A 72 6.99 -7.10 8.17
N ASP A 73 5.82 -7.63 7.83
CA ASP A 73 5.58 -8.26 6.54
C ASP A 73 5.71 -7.28 5.38
N LYS A 74 5.26 -6.03 5.53
CA LYS A 74 5.45 -4.98 4.52
C LYS A 74 6.92 -4.64 4.28
N ILE A 75 7.70 -4.56 5.35
CA ILE A 75 9.14 -4.31 5.26
C ILE A 75 9.84 -5.52 4.62
N LEU A 76 9.44 -6.74 4.98
CA LEU A 76 9.95 -7.97 4.38
C LEU A 76 9.60 -8.07 2.90
N LEU A 77 8.36 -7.74 2.53
CA LEU A 77 7.91 -7.70 1.14
C LEU A 77 8.77 -6.73 0.33
N GLU A 78 8.99 -5.51 0.82
CA GLU A 78 9.86 -4.55 0.16
C GLU A 78 11.27 -5.13 -0.07
N GLN A 79 11.89 -5.66 0.98
CA GLN A 79 13.24 -6.21 0.89
C GLN A 79 13.29 -7.40 -0.07
N PHE A 80 12.29 -8.28 0.00
CA PHE A 80 12.15 -9.42 -0.89
C PHE A 80 12.10 -8.98 -2.34
N LEU A 81 11.25 -7.99 -2.68
CA LEU A 81 11.16 -7.46 -4.03
C LEU A 81 12.47 -6.81 -4.50
N TYR A 82 13.20 -6.14 -3.61
CA TYR A 82 14.49 -5.52 -3.94
C TYR A 82 15.59 -6.54 -4.25
N ASP A 83 15.58 -7.69 -3.59
CA ASP A 83 16.62 -8.73 -3.73
C ASP A 83 16.35 -9.71 -4.88
N LEU A 84 15.17 -9.66 -5.53
CA LEU A 84 14.87 -10.44 -6.72
C LEU A 84 15.70 -9.97 -7.93
N ASP A 85 15.99 -10.88 -8.85
CA ASP A 85 16.50 -10.51 -10.18
C ASP A 85 15.49 -9.65 -10.95
N GLU A 86 15.98 -8.83 -11.88
CA GLU A 86 15.18 -7.82 -12.60
C GLU A 86 13.93 -8.40 -13.30
N GLU A 87 14.08 -9.58 -13.92
CA GLU A 87 13.00 -10.23 -14.67
C GLU A 87 11.90 -10.73 -13.72
N THR A 88 12.29 -11.38 -12.62
CA THR A 88 11.37 -11.87 -11.60
C THR A 88 10.74 -10.72 -10.83
N GLN A 89 11.52 -9.71 -10.45
CA GLN A 89 11.05 -8.51 -9.77
C GLN A 89 9.97 -7.82 -10.60
N TRP A 90 10.21 -7.57 -11.89
CA TRP A 90 9.24 -6.95 -12.79
C TRP A 90 7.91 -7.71 -12.80
N TRP A 91 7.98 -9.04 -12.97
CA TRP A 91 6.78 -9.87 -13.04
C TRP A 91 5.99 -9.90 -11.73
N VAL A 92 6.69 -10.01 -10.59
CA VAL A 92 6.05 -9.99 -9.27
C VAL A 92 5.40 -8.63 -9.02
N CYS A 93 6.09 -7.54 -9.36
CA CYS A 93 5.56 -6.18 -9.21
C CYS A 93 4.31 -5.92 -10.08
N CYS A 94 4.24 -6.48 -11.29
CA CYS A 94 3.03 -6.38 -12.13
C CYS A 94 1.78 -6.97 -11.45
N HIS A 95 1.95 -7.94 -10.55
CA HIS A 95 0.86 -8.57 -9.80
C HIS A 95 0.52 -7.86 -8.48
N ARG A 96 1.26 -6.81 -8.08
CA ARG A 96 1.02 -5.98 -6.90
C ARG A 96 0.71 -6.79 -5.61
N PRO A 97 1.59 -7.69 -5.17
CA PRO A 97 1.36 -8.50 -3.97
C PRO A 97 1.17 -7.60 -2.73
N GLY A 98 0.19 -7.96 -1.90
CA GLY A 98 -0.09 -7.26 -0.64
C GLY A 98 0.72 -7.78 0.56
N SER A 99 1.39 -8.93 0.41
CA SER A 99 2.18 -9.59 1.47
C SER A 99 3.42 -10.32 0.94
N SER A 100 4.40 -10.56 1.80
CA SER A 100 5.62 -11.31 1.43
C SER A 100 5.31 -12.75 1.00
N THR A 101 4.28 -13.36 1.61
CA THR A 101 3.85 -14.73 1.27
C THR A 101 3.23 -14.78 -0.13
N GLU A 102 2.41 -13.79 -0.48
CA GLU A 102 1.84 -13.67 -1.82
C GLU A 102 2.94 -13.46 -2.87
N ALA A 103 3.89 -12.57 -2.58
CA ALA A 103 5.05 -12.33 -3.43
C ALA A 103 5.91 -13.59 -3.63
N LEU A 104 6.02 -14.47 -2.63
CA LEU A 104 6.74 -15.74 -2.76
C LEU A 104 6.03 -16.74 -3.69
N GLN A 105 4.69 -16.79 -3.67
CA GLN A 105 3.93 -17.73 -4.52
C GLN A 105 4.03 -17.38 -6.01
N LEU A 106 4.28 -16.10 -6.30
CA LEU A 106 4.34 -15.56 -7.64
C LEU A 106 5.49 -16.19 -8.48
N PRO A 107 6.78 -16.07 -8.11
CA PRO A 107 7.88 -16.70 -8.87
C PRO A 107 7.78 -18.23 -8.96
N LEU A 108 7.26 -18.88 -7.93
CA LEU A 108 7.05 -20.34 -7.93
C LEU A 108 6.09 -20.78 -9.04
N ASN A 109 5.13 -19.94 -9.42
CA ASN A 109 4.23 -20.21 -10.54
C ASN A 109 4.92 -20.02 -11.89
N ILE A 110 5.86 -19.07 -12.04
CA ILE A 110 6.68 -18.91 -13.25
C ILE A 110 7.56 -20.13 -13.48
N LEU A 111 8.25 -20.63 -12.45
CA LEU A 111 9.09 -21.83 -12.54
C LEU A 111 8.28 -23.05 -13.02
N ARG A 112 6.98 -23.08 -12.72
CA ARG A 112 6.04 -24.10 -13.19
C ARG A 112 5.47 -23.82 -14.57
N ARG A 113 5.38 -22.55 -15.00
CA ARG A 113 4.78 -22.10 -16.26
C ARG A 113 5.50 -20.86 -16.82
N PRO A 114 6.61 -21.04 -17.57
CA PRO A 114 7.39 -19.94 -18.14
C PRO A 114 6.59 -19.02 -19.07
N SER A 115 5.53 -19.55 -19.71
CA SER A 115 4.63 -18.80 -20.60
C SER A 115 3.82 -17.70 -19.90
N ALA A 116 3.76 -17.70 -18.56
CA ALA A 116 3.02 -16.72 -17.76
C ALA A 116 3.70 -15.35 -17.71
N MET A 117 5.00 -15.24 -18.05
CA MET A 117 5.73 -13.97 -18.02
C MET A 117 5.31 -12.98 -19.11
N ARG A 118 4.66 -13.47 -20.18
CA ARG A 118 4.22 -12.63 -21.32
C ARG A 118 2.86 -11.97 -21.12
N GLN A 119 2.23 -12.14 -19.95
CA GLN A 119 0.85 -11.72 -19.67
C GLN A 119 0.77 -10.55 -18.68
N CYS A 120 1.92 -9.95 -18.35
CA CYS A 120 2.05 -8.76 -17.51
C CYS A 120 2.19 -7.49 -18.35
#